data_AF-A0A402BI95-F1
#
_entry.id   AF-A0A402BI95-F1
#
_cell.length_a   1.000
_cell.length_b   1.000
_cell.length_c   1.000
_cell.angle_alpha   90.00
_cell.angle_beta   90.00
_cell.angle_gamma   90.00
#
_symmetry.space_group_name_H-M   'P 1'
#
loop_
_entity.id
_entity.type
_entity.pdbx_description
1 polymer ?
#
loop_
_entity_poly.entity_id
_entity_poly.type
_entity_poly.pdbx_seq_one_letter_code
_entity_poly.pdbx_strand_id
1 'polypeptide(L)'
;MAHLRFMNPANSQITGSIKRAQQLIRSQYIYLEDHPQFAPKNFRHLRNLALRLEKLSRTDPRNVNEVELNSILKELSSIVDNLQHAA
;
A
#
# COMPACT_ATOMS: atom_id res chain seq x y z
N MET A 1 23.74 0.07 -19.93
CA MET A 1 23.32 -1.31 -19.57
C MET A 1 22.33 -1.32 -18.38
N ALA A 2 21.35 -0.41 -18.31
CA ALA A 2 20.42 -0.32 -17.16
C ALA A 2 18.97 -0.74 -17.48
N HIS A 3 18.63 -0.98 -18.75
CA HIS A 3 17.24 -1.16 -19.19
C HIS A 3 16.73 -2.62 -19.20
N LEU A 4 17.57 -3.61 -18.91
CA LEU A 4 17.19 -5.04 -19.00
C LEU A 4 16.85 -5.70 -17.65
N ARG A 5 17.01 -5.00 -16.52
CA ARG A 5 16.66 -5.56 -15.19
C ARG A 5 15.14 -5.57 -14.90
N PHE A 6 14.32 -5.08 -15.83
CA PHE A 6 12.84 -5.12 -15.75
C PHE A 6 12.22 -6.39 -16.37
N MET A 7 13.01 -7.33 -16.91
CA MET A 7 12.50 -8.52 -17.60
C MET A 7 12.08 -9.69 -16.69
N ASN A 8 11.98 -9.50 -15.38
CA ASN A 8 11.34 -10.51 -14.52
C ASN A 8 9.89 -10.08 -14.24
N PRO A 9 8.88 -10.77 -14.81
CA PRO A 9 7.47 -10.44 -14.61
C PRO A 9 7.05 -10.40 -13.14
N ALA A 10 7.61 -11.29 -12.31
CA ALA A 10 7.32 -11.34 -10.87
C ALA A 10 7.81 -10.07 -10.15
N ASN A 11 9.02 -9.61 -10.47
CA ASN A 11 9.57 -8.38 -9.88
C ASN A 11 8.77 -7.13 -10.30
N SER A 12 8.33 -7.11 -11.55
CA SER A 12 7.46 -6.04 -12.08
C SER A 12 6.07 -6.06 -11.40
N GLN A 13 5.55 -7.25 -11.08
CA GLN A 13 4.30 -7.38 -10.34
C GLN A 13 4.43 -6.87 -8.89
N ILE A 14 5.48 -7.26 -8.17
CA ILE A 14 5.74 -6.81 -6.79
C ILE A 14 5.86 -5.29 -6.74
N THR A 15 6.71 -4.70 -7.59
CA THR A 15 6.89 -3.24 -7.64
C THR A 15 5.60 -2.52 -8.04
N GLY A 16 4.83 -3.07 -8.99
CA GLY A 16 3.53 -2.54 -9.38
C GLY A 16 2.49 -2.59 -8.25
N SER A 17 2.47 -3.66 -7.46
CA SER A 17 1.58 -3.79 -6.29
C SER A 17 1.92 -2.79 -5.20
N ILE A 18 3.22 -2.63 -4.87
CA ILE A 18 3.67 -1.66 -3.88
C ILE A 18 3.28 -0.22 -4.29
N LYS A 19 3.53 0.16 -5.54
CA LYS A 19 3.18 1.50 -6.06
C LYS A 19 1.69 1.77 -6.00
N ARG A 20 0.86 0.81 -6.42
CA ARG A 20 -0.61 0.94 -6.37
C ARG A 20 -1.11 1.05 -4.93
N ALA A 21 -0.55 0.28 -4.01
CA ALA A 21 -0.91 0.36 -2.59
C ALA A 21 -0.54 1.73 -1.97
N GLN A 22 0.65 2.25 -2.27
CA GLN A 22 1.06 3.59 -1.84
C GLN A 22 0.13 4.67 -2.39
N GLN A 23 -0.27 4.57 -3.66
CA GLN A 23 -1.21 5.51 -4.26
C GLN A 23 -2.59 5.42 -3.62
N LEU A 24 -3.08 4.21 -3.36
CA LEU A 24 -4.37 3.99 -2.70
C LEU A 24 -4.38 4.60 -1.30
N ILE A 25 -3.32 4.42 -0.50
CA ILE A 25 -3.18 5.06 0.81
C ILE A 25 -3.28 6.59 0.71
N ARG A 26 -2.63 7.21 -0.29
CA ARG A 26 -2.74 8.66 -0.51
C ARG A 26 -4.17 9.07 -0.81
N SER A 27 -4.88 8.33 -1.66
CA SER A 27 -6.30 8.57 -1.93
C SER A 27 -7.16 8.45 -0.67
N GLN A 28 -6.85 7.50 0.22
CA GLN A 28 -7.57 7.37 1.49
C GLN A 28 -7.29 8.52 2.45
N TYR A 29 -6.08 9.10 2.45
CA TYR A 29 -5.81 10.29 3.24
C TYR A 29 -6.65 11.49 2.79
N ILE A 30 -6.75 11.72 1.47
CA ILE A 30 -7.60 12.78 0.91
C ILE A 30 -9.06 12.56 1.34
N TYR A 31 -9.55 11.32 1.22
CA TYR A 31 -10.91 10.98 1.66
C TYR A 31 -11.15 11.26 3.15
N LEU A 32 -10.17 10.98 4.01
CA LEU A 32 -10.26 11.26 5.44
C LEU A 32 -10.18 12.75 5.79
N GLU A 33 -9.52 13.56 4.95
CA GLU A 33 -9.56 15.03 5.08
C GLU A 33 -10.98 15.55 4.80
N ASP A 34 -11.67 14.98 3.81
CA ASP A 34 -13.07 15.30 3.50
C ASP A 34 -14.06 14.72 4.54
N HIS A 35 -13.69 13.65 5.26
CA HIS A 35 -14.54 12.95 6.23
C HIS A 35 -13.86 12.78 7.60
N PRO A 36 -13.67 13.86 8.37
CA PRO A 36 -12.88 13.87 9.60
C PRO A 36 -13.45 12.95 10.70
N GLN A 37 -14.75 12.64 10.67
CA GLN A 37 -15.39 11.71 11.59
C GLN A 37 -14.78 10.29 11.57
N PHE A 38 -14.16 9.89 10.45
CA PHE A 38 -13.51 8.58 10.30
C PHE A 38 -11.99 8.63 10.53
N ALA A 39 -11.40 9.81 10.69
CA ALA A 39 -9.95 10.00 10.71
C ALA A 39 -9.21 9.35 11.90
N PRO A 40 -9.65 9.46 13.17
CA PRO A 40 -8.81 9.08 14.31
C PRO A 40 -8.34 7.62 14.32
N LYS A 41 -9.24 6.69 13.94
CA LYS A 41 -8.94 5.25 13.89
C LYS A 41 -8.19 4.88 12.61
N ASN A 42 -8.62 5.43 11.46
CA ASN A 42 -8.12 5.01 10.15
C ASN A 42 -6.77 5.67 9.80
N PHE A 43 -6.52 6.90 10.25
CA PHE A 43 -5.27 7.61 9.98
C PHE A 43 -4.05 6.90 10.57
N ARG A 44 -4.15 6.42 11.81
CA ARG A 44 -3.06 5.66 12.46
C ARG A 44 -2.78 4.35 11.73
N HIS A 45 -3.82 3.64 11.31
CA HIS A 45 -3.69 2.39 10.58
C HIS A 45 -3.05 2.61 9.20
N LEU A 46 -3.55 3.58 8.42
CA LEU A 46 -2.98 3.94 7.13
C LEU A 46 -1.52 4.40 7.25
N ARG A 47 -1.17 5.14 8.32
CA ARG A 47 0.22 5.56 8.57
C ARG A 47 1.15 4.38 8.80
N ASN A 48 0.70 3.40 9.59
CA ASN A 48 1.48 2.18 9.83
C ASN A 48 1.68 1.39 8.54
N LEU A 49 0.64 1.25 7.72
CA LEU A 49 0.74 0.57 6.42
C LEU A 49 1.66 1.33 5.46
N ALA A 50 1.61 2.66 5.44
CA ALA A 50 2.48 3.49 4.62
C ALA A 50 3.96 3.27 4.96
N LEU A 51 4.31 3.25 6.24
CA LEU A 51 5.69 2.99 6.70
C LEU A 51 6.18 1.59 6.32
N ARG A 52 5.30 0.57 6.43
CA ARG A 52 5.63 -0.81 6.03
C ARG A 52 5.84 -0.90 4.51
N LEU A 53 4.97 -0.28 3.71
CA LEU A 53 5.13 -0.22 2.25
C LEU A 53 6.35 0.56 1.81
N GLU A 54 6.70 1.64 2.51
CA GLU A 54 7.90 2.41 2.24
C GLU A 54 9.16 1.55 2.44
N LYS A 55 9.22 0.77 3.53
CA LYS A 55 10.31 -0.20 3.75
C LYS A 55 10.39 -1.20 2.60
N LEU A 56 9.28 -1.82 2.21
CA LEU A 56 9.24 -2.77 1.09
C LEU A 56 9.63 -2.13 -0.25
N SER A 57 9.28 -0.86 -0.48
CA SER A 57 9.62 -0.15 -1.72
C SER A 57 11.12 0.11 -1.88
N ARG A 58 11.89 0.09 -0.79
CA ARG A 58 13.34 0.25 -0.77
C ARG A 58 14.09 -1.08 -0.88
N THR A 59 13.39 -2.20 -0.69
CA THR A 59 13.94 -3.55 -0.81
C THR A 59 14.03 -3.94 -2.29
N ASP A 60 15.08 -4.67 -2.68
CA ASP A 60 15.11 -5.29 -4.02
C ASP A 60 13.87 -6.19 -4.16
N PRO A 61 13.11 -6.10 -5.27
CA PRO A 61 11.87 -6.86 -5.44
C PRO A 61 12.03 -8.38 -5.23
N ARG A 62 13.21 -8.94 -5.51
CA ARG A 62 13.51 -10.37 -5.30
C ARG A 62 13.58 -10.79 -3.83
N ASN A 63 13.81 -9.82 -2.95
CA ASN A 63 13.95 -10.01 -1.50
C ASN A 63 12.73 -9.51 -0.73
N VAL A 64 11.69 -9.05 -1.43
CA VAL A 64 10.44 -8.65 -0.79
C VAL A 64 9.77 -9.90 -0.24
N ASN A 65 9.42 -9.87 1.04
CA ASN A 65 8.60 -10.91 1.64
C ASN A 65 7.16 -10.78 1.10
N GLU A 66 6.79 -11.67 0.18
CA GLU A 66 5.46 -11.67 -0.43
C GLU A 66 4.34 -11.91 0.59
N VAL A 67 4.59 -12.66 1.67
CA VAL A 67 3.61 -12.88 2.74
C VAL A 67 3.32 -11.56 3.46
N GLU A 68 4.37 -10.78 3.75
CA GLU A 68 4.22 -9.46 4.35
C GLU A 68 3.48 -8.50 3.41
N LEU A 69 3.88 -8.46 2.12
CA LEU A 69 3.22 -7.63 1.13
C LEU A 69 1.73 -7.98 1.03
N ASN A 70 1.38 -9.26 0.93
CA ASN A 70 0.00 -9.72 0.86
C ASN A 70 -0.78 -9.39 2.14
N SER A 71 -0.16 -9.46 3.33
CA SER A 71 -0.79 -9.02 4.58
C SER A 71 -1.13 -7.53 4.54
N ILE A 72 -0.18 -6.68 4.13
CA ILE A 72 -0.39 -5.24 4.01
C ILE A 72 -1.52 -4.94 3.02
N LEU A 73 -1.55 -5.61 1.87
CA LEU A 73 -2.60 -5.42 0.87
C LEU A 73 -3.98 -5.82 1.40
N LYS A 74 -4.08 -6.92 2.16
CA LYS A 74 -5.34 -7.34 2.81
C LYS A 74 -5.79 -6.35 3.87
N GLU A 75 -4.88 -5.89 4.74
CA GLU A 75 -5.16 -4.86 5.75
C GLU A 75 -5.66 -3.57 5.08
N LEU A 76 -5.00 -3.14 4.01
CA LEU A 76 -5.40 -1.95 3.24
C LEU A 76 -6.79 -2.12 2.62
N SER A 77 -7.07 -3.27 2.00
CA SER A 77 -8.40 -3.57 1.44
C SER A 77 -9.48 -3.45 2.50
N SER A 78 -9.28 -4.09 3.67
CA SER A 78 -10.26 -4.05 4.75
C SER A 78 -10.52 -2.63 5.26
N ILE A 79 -9.50 -1.77 5.33
CA ILE A 79 -9.69 -0.36 5.72
C ILE A 79 -10.51 0.38 4.67
N VAL A 80 -10.20 0.19 3.38
CA VAL A 80 -10.93 0.83 2.28
C VAL A 80 -12.40 0.38 2.29
N ASP A 81 -12.65 -0.92 2.44
CA ASP A 81 -14.01 -1.46 2.51
C ASP A 81 -14.77 -0.85 3.70
N ASN A 82 -14.14 -0.76 4.88
CA ASN A 82 -14.75 -0.15 6.05
C ASN A 82 -15.05 1.34 5.85
N LEU A 83 -14.19 2.09 5.14
CA LEU A 83 -14.40 3.51 4.86
C LEU A 83 -15.53 3.74 3.84
N GLN A 84 -15.66 2.85 2.86
CA GLN A 84 -16.71 2.93 1.83
C GLN A 84 -18.09 2.54 2.35
N HIS A 85 -18.17 1.59 3.30
CA HIS A 85 -19.45 1.17 3.89
C HIS A 85 -19.88 2.04 5.10
N ALA A 86 -18.99 2.90 5.60
CA ALA A 86 -19.30 3.82 6.68
C ALA A 86 -19.81 5.20 6.20
N ALA A 87 -19.62 5.52 4.91
CA ALA A 87 -20.15 6.72 4.24
C ALA A 87 -21.61 6.52 3.83
#